data_AF-A0A970PJF3-F1
#
_entry.id   AF-A0A970PJF3-F1
#
_cell.length_a   1.000
_cell.length_b   1.000
_cell.length_c   1.000
_cell.angle_alpha   90.00
_cell.angle_beta   90.00
_cell.angle_gamma   90.00
#
_symmetry.space_group_name_H-M   'P 1'
#
loop_
_entity.id
_entity.type
_entity.pdbx_description
1 polymer ?
#
loop_
_entity_poly.entity_id
_entity_poly.type
_entity_poly.pdbx_seq_one_letter_code
_entity_poly.pdbx_strand_id
1 'polypeptide(L)'
;MHRYFIIFLIILFLIPTHGMALALYESISTPSFKIYYRAGWETEALNLLQAMEYCRPYVEDLTGNKVPQIPIVIEDMGNMVNGYTNVPSHKIAVFAYPPSGDILANGEDWWLTVGMHEYIHLAQITKIDDEPALLRFLFGNLLYPNLYQPNWMSEAITVYGESALSKFSGRMNGGTYPAIISALSKEGKMPSLAQAGYYSQSAPLANYYVYGGSFYQYLADTYGQEKFSILF
;
A
#
# COMPACT_ATOMS: atom_id res chain seq x y z
N MET A 1 -10.22 51.14 18.07
CA MET A 1 -10.35 50.31 16.84
C MET A 1 -9.97 48.84 17.04
N HIS A 2 -8.93 48.49 17.81
CA HIS A 2 -8.51 47.08 17.98
C HIS A 2 -9.48 46.13 18.70
N ARG A 3 -10.25 46.59 19.70
CA ARG A 3 -11.18 45.71 20.43
C ARG A 3 -12.33 45.16 19.57
N TYR A 4 -12.87 45.99 18.68
CA TYR A 4 -13.95 45.56 17.77
C TYR A 4 -13.45 44.62 16.67
N PHE A 5 -12.17 44.75 16.28
CA PHE A 5 -11.53 43.85 15.31
C PHE A 5 -11.34 42.42 15.86
N ILE A 6 -10.95 42.30 17.13
CA ILE A 6 -10.79 41.00 17.80
C ILE A 6 -12.14 40.31 18.02
N ILE A 7 -13.18 41.07 18.40
CA ILE A 7 -14.54 40.53 18.56
C ILE A 7 -15.10 40.08 17.21
N PHE A 8 -14.84 40.82 16.13
CA PHE A 8 -15.24 40.44 14.77
C PHE A 8 -14.56 39.13 14.31
N LEU A 9 -13.27 38.96 14.60
CA LEU A 9 -12.53 37.72 14.32
C LEU A 9 -13.08 36.52 15.11
N ILE A 10 -13.38 36.68 16.39
CA ILE A 10 -13.94 35.60 17.23
C ILE A 10 -15.33 35.18 16.72
N ILE A 11 -16.17 36.13 16.30
CA ILE A 11 -17.49 35.82 15.72
C ILE A 11 -17.34 35.09 14.38
N LEU A 12 -16.34 35.43 13.56
CA LEU A 12 -16.07 34.75 12.29
C LEU A 12 -15.71 33.26 12.49
N PHE A 13 -15.02 32.92 13.59
CA PHE A 13 -14.67 31.54 13.97
C PHE A 13 -15.82 30.79 14.66
N LEU A 14 -16.87 31.49 15.11
CA LEU A 14 -18.03 30.91 15.79
C LEU A 14 -19.25 30.72 14.86
N ILE A 15 -19.19 31.19 13.62
CA ILE A 15 -20.21 30.84 12.61
C ILE A 15 -19.98 29.38 12.26
N PRO A 16 -20.86 28.46 12.68
CA PRO A 16 -20.70 27.10 12.27
C PRO A 16 -21.18 27.05 10.82
N THR A 17 -20.22 26.91 9.90
CA THR A 17 -20.48 26.69 8.48
C THR A 17 -21.16 25.34 8.32
N HIS A 18 -22.46 25.28 8.61
CA HIS A 18 -23.31 24.17 8.20
C HIS A 18 -23.59 24.35 6.70
N GLY A 19 -22.55 24.20 5.89
CA GLY A 19 -22.77 23.78 4.52
C GLY A 19 -23.36 22.38 4.60
N MET A 20 -24.57 22.19 4.09
CA MET A 20 -24.98 20.86 3.68
C MET A 20 -24.09 20.49 2.50
N ALA A 21 -22.90 19.96 2.80
CA ALA A 21 -22.18 19.17 1.83
C ALA A 21 -23.11 18.02 1.49
N LEU A 22 -23.65 18.01 0.27
CA LEU A 22 -24.15 16.76 -0.30
C LEU A 22 -23.03 15.75 -0.05
N ALA A 23 -23.33 14.63 0.63
CA ALA A 23 -22.31 13.62 0.83
C ALA A 23 -21.91 13.12 -0.56
N LEU A 24 -20.79 13.65 -1.07
CA LEU A 24 -20.21 13.27 -2.37
C LEU A 24 -19.80 11.79 -2.38
N TYR A 25 -19.77 11.18 -1.19
CA TYR A 25 -19.34 9.82 -0.94
C TYR A 25 -20.41 9.05 -0.18
N GLU A 26 -20.68 7.85 -0.68
CA GLU A 26 -21.35 6.77 0.02
C GLU A 26 -20.31 5.84 0.65
N SER A 27 -20.75 4.91 1.50
CA SER A 27 -19.83 3.94 2.08
C SER A 27 -20.47 2.58 2.36
N ILE A 28 -19.69 1.53 2.15
CA ILE A 28 -19.98 0.15 2.57
C ILE A 28 -18.90 -0.32 3.54
N SER A 29 -19.23 -1.23 4.45
CA SER A 29 -18.29 -1.61 5.53
C SER A 29 -18.45 -3.06 5.97
N THR A 30 -17.33 -3.62 6.41
CA THR A 30 -17.20 -4.84 7.22
C THR A 30 -16.51 -4.47 8.53
N PRO A 31 -16.33 -5.40 9.50
CA PRO A 31 -15.52 -5.12 10.68
C PRO A 31 -14.07 -4.70 10.35
N SER A 32 -13.51 -5.15 9.21
CA SER A 32 -12.11 -4.95 8.84
C SER A 32 -11.89 -3.76 7.90
N PHE A 33 -12.86 -3.44 7.05
CA PHE A 33 -12.70 -2.42 6.00
C PHE A 33 -13.92 -1.51 5.90
N LYS A 34 -13.68 -0.25 5.55
CA LYS A 34 -14.73 0.71 5.20
C LYS A 34 -14.38 1.41 3.89
N ILE A 35 -15.13 1.10 2.83
CA ILE A 35 -14.92 1.66 1.50
C ILE A 35 -15.78 2.91 1.33
N TYR A 36 -15.16 4.03 0.97
CA TYR A 36 -15.81 5.27 0.57
C TYR A 36 -15.73 5.42 -0.95
N TYR A 37 -16.86 5.70 -1.59
CA TYR A 37 -16.97 5.76 -3.06
C TYR A 37 -18.00 6.81 -3.48
N ARG A 38 -17.93 7.30 -4.72
CA ARG A 38 -18.90 8.27 -5.27
C ARG A 38 -20.22 7.58 -5.60
N ALA A 39 -21.34 8.31 -5.53
CA ALA A 39 -22.64 7.77 -5.95
C ALA A 39 -22.58 7.17 -7.37
N GLY A 40 -23.10 5.96 -7.53
CA GLY A 40 -23.05 5.18 -8.78
C GLY A 40 -21.85 4.23 -8.91
N TRP A 41 -20.92 4.21 -7.95
CA TRP A 41 -19.75 3.31 -7.94
C TRP A 41 -19.88 2.14 -6.96
N GLU A 42 -21.11 1.70 -6.68
CA GLU A 42 -21.37 0.66 -5.70
C GLU A 42 -20.80 -0.70 -6.14
N THR A 43 -20.80 -0.99 -7.45
CA THR A 43 -20.19 -2.21 -7.99
C THR A 43 -18.68 -2.23 -7.73
N GLU A 44 -17.98 -1.13 -8.00
CA GLU A 44 -16.55 -0.95 -7.75
C GLU A 44 -16.24 -1.07 -6.26
N ALA A 45 -17.08 -0.47 -5.41
CA ALA A 45 -16.96 -0.58 -3.97
C ALA A 45 -17.10 -2.03 -3.50
N LEU A 46 -18.10 -2.76 -4.00
CA LEU A 46 -18.32 -4.17 -3.66
C LEU A 46 -17.18 -5.07 -4.15
N ASN A 47 -16.66 -4.85 -5.36
CA ASN A 47 -15.51 -5.57 -5.90
C ASN A 47 -14.27 -5.36 -5.03
N LEU A 48 -13.96 -4.10 -4.69
CA LEU A 48 -12.85 -3.79 -3.79
C LEU A 48 -13.04 -4.40 -2.41
N LEU A 49 -14.24 -4.25 -1.80
CA LEU A 49 -14.51 -4.82 -0.48
C LEU A 49 -14.34 -6.35 -0.47
N GLN A 50 -14.83 -7.04 -1.51
CA GLN A 50 -14.68 -8.48 -1.66
C GLN A 50 -13.21 -8.87 -1.79
N ALA A 51 -12.45 -8.17 -2.64
CA ALA A 51 -11.03 -8.42 -2.83
C ALA A 51 -10.22 -8.22 -1.53
N MET A 52 -10.51 -7.17 -0.78
CA MET A 52 -9.87 -6.87 0.51
C MET A 52 -10.18 -7.94 1.56
N GLU A 53 -11.44 -8.37 1.71
CA GLU A 53 -11.78 -9.46 2.63
C GLU A 53 -11.18 -10.80 2.20
N TYR A 54 -11.09 -11.06 0.90
CA TYR A 54 -10.45 -12.26 0.36
C TYR A 54 -8.96 -12.32 0.69
N CYS A 55 -8.20 -11.25 0.46
CA CYS A 55 -6.76 -11.24 0.72
C CYS A 55 -6.42 -11.05 2.21
N ARG A 56 -7.37 -10.62 3.04
CA ARG A 56 -7.11 -10.24 4.43
C ARG A 56 -6.36 -11.28 5.27
N PRO A 57 -6.81 -12.54 5.38
CA PRO A 57 -6.10 -13.53 6.18
C PRO A 57 -4.67 -13.78 5.67
N TYR A 58 -4.46 -13.70 4.35
CA TYR A 58 -3.13 -13.85 3.75
C TYR A 58 -2.21 -12.68 4.13
N VAL A 59 -2.68 -11.43 4.03
CA VAL A 59 -1.88 -10.24 4.39
C VAL A 59 -1.56 -10.21 5.89
N GLU A 60 -2.53 -10.55 6.75
CA GLU A 60 -2.31 -10.63 8.20
C GLU A 60 -1.25 -11.69 8.57
N ASP A 61 -1.22 -12.83 7.87
CA ASP A 61 -0.22 -13.89 8.07
C ASP A 61 1.16 -13.48 7.52
N LEU A 62 1.20 -12.98 6.28
CA LEU A 62 2.42 -12.55 5.60
C LEU A 62 3.18 -11.48 6.41
N THR A 63 2.45 -10.51 6.96
CA THR A 63 3.03 -9.41 7.73
C THR A 63 3.11 -9.72 9.22
N GLY A 64 2.34 -10.68 9.72
CA GLY A 64 2.19 -10.94 11.16
C GLY A 64 1.49 -9.81 11.91
N ASN A 65 0.76 -8.93 11.21
CA ASN A 65 0.12 -7.76 11.80
C ASN A 65 -1.38 -7.72 11.50
N LYS A 66 -2.19 -7.48 12.53
CA LYS A 66 -3.64 -7.26 12.42
C LYS A 66 -3.93 -5.80 12.74
N VAL A 67 -4.43 -5.09 11.74
CA VAL A 67 -4.70 -3.66 11.87
C VAL A 67 -6.17 -3.40 12.24
N PRO A 68 -6.48 -2.25 12.88
CA PRO A 68 -7.85 -1.78 13.05
C PRO A 68 -8.58 -1.61 11.71
N GLN A 69 -9.90 -1.36 11.77
CA GLN A 69 -10.70 -1.15 10.56
C GLN A 69 -10.07 -0.08 9.66
N ILE A 70 -9.81 -0.45 8.39
CA ILE A 70 -9.10 0.41 7.45
C ILE A 70 -10.12 1.20 6.61
N PRO A 71 -10.11 2.54 6.66
CA PRO A 71 -10.80 3.37 5.69
C PRO A 71 -10.09 3.33 4.33
N ILE A 72 -10.83 3.01 3.29
CA ILE A 72 -10.34 2.94 1.91
C ILE A 72 -11.19 3.86 1.04
N VAL A 73 -10.56 4.68 0.20
CA VAL A 73 -11.27 5.58 -0.73
C VAL A 73 -11.02 5.13 -2.16
N ILE A 74 -12.10 4.99 -2.94
CA ILE A 74 -11.97 4.85 -4.39
C ILE A 74 -11.89 6.25 -5.00
N GLU A 75 -10.79 6.53 -5.69
CA GLU A 75 -10.50 7.82 -6.30
C GLU A 75 -10.59 7.75 -7.83
N ASP A 76 -11.22 8.76 -8.42
CA ASP A 76 -11.22 8.99 -9.86
C ASP A 76 -10.03 9.87 -10.22
N MET A 77 -8.97 9.24 -10.70
CA MET A 77 -7.73 9.89 -11.10
C MET A 77 -7.50 9.81 -12.62
N GLY A 78 -8.59 9.63 -13.39
CA GLY A 78 -8.53 9.47 -14.84
C GLY A 78 -7.76 8.23 -15.27
N ASN A 79 -6.81 8.38 -16.18
CA ASN A 79 -6.01 7.26 -16.71
C ASN A 79 -4.83 6.86 -15.81
N MET A 80 -4.71 7.42 -14.60
CA MET A 80 -3.67 7.01 -13.66
C MET A 80 -4.03 5.66 -13.04
N VAL A 81 -3.10 4.72 -13.14
CA VAL A 81 -3.24 3.36 -12.62
C VAL A 81 -2.37 3.26 -11.38
N ASN A 82 -2.97 3.41 -10.19
CA ASN A 82 -2.21 3.36 -8.94
C ASN A 82 -3.09 3.12 -7.71
N GLY A 83 -2.44 2.91 -6.57
CA GLY A 83 -2.97 3.06 -5.24
C GLY A 83 -1.98 3.84 -4.38
N TYR A 84 -2.38 4.19 -3.16
CA TYR A 84 -1.42 4.64 -2.16
C TYR A 84 -1.91 4.38 -0.74
N THR A 85 -0.94 4.14 0.14
CA THR A 85 -1.15 3.99 1.57
C THR A 85 -0.66 5.23 2.31
N ASN A 86 -1.53 5.81 3.13
CA ASN A 86 -1.21 6.93 4.00
C ASN A 86 -1.22 6.45 5.46
N VAL A 87 -0.05 6.05 5.94
CA VAL A 87 0.15 5.58 7.33
C VAL A 87 -0.21 6.63 8.37
N PRO A 88 0.20 7.92 8.25
CA PRO A 88 -0.18 8.95 9.22
C PRO A 88 -1.68 9.05 9.48
N SER A 89 -2.49 9.01 8.41
CA SER A 89 -3.96 9.05 8.50
C SER A 89 -4.62 7.66 8.55
N HIS A 90 -3.85 6.58 8.57
CA HIS A 90 -4.32 5.19 8.57
C HIS A 90 -5.35 4.94 7.47
N LYS A 91 -5.05 5.34 6.23
CA LYS A 91 -5.98 5.31 5.10
C LYS A 91 -5.33 4.69 3.87
N ILE A 92 -6.10 3.94 3.09
CA ILE A 92 -5.71 3.51 1.73
C ILE A 92 -6.55 4.29 0.71
N ALA A 93 -5.96 4.58 -0.44
CA ALA A 93 -6.69 5.01 -1.63
C ALA A 93 -6.36 4.11 -2.80
N VAL A 94 -7.38 3.79 -3.60
CA VAL A 94 -7.26 2.97 -4.80
C VAL A 94 -7.83 3.75 -5.98
N PHE A 95 -7.11 3.79 -7.10
CA PHE A 95 -7.59 4.44 -8.31
C PHE A 95 -8.47 3.49 -9.11
N ALA A 96 -9.59 4.03 -9.60
CA ALA A 96 -10.69 3.21 -10.11
C ALA A 96 -10.36 2.43 -11.39
N TYR A 97 -9.45 2.94 -12.21
CA TYR A 97 -9.25 2.42 -13.56
C TYR A 97 -8.08 1.43 -13.62
N PRO A 98 -8.32 0.20 -14.13
CA PRO A 98 -7.27 -0.81 -14.26
C PRO A 98 -6.27 -0.44 -15.37
N PRO A 99 -5.07 -1.03 -15.33
CA PRO A 99 -4.10 -0.91 -16.42
C PRO A 99 -4.64 -1.52 -17.71
N SER A 100 -4.46 -0.82 -18.83
CA SER A 100 -4.75 -1.34 -20.18
C SER A 100 -3.56 -2.10 -20.80
N GLY A 101 -2.43 -2.19 -20.11
CA GLY A 101 -1.20 -2.87 -20.55
C GLY A 101 -0.06 -2.79 -19.53
N ASP A 102 1.12 -3.31 -19.90
CA ASP A 102 2.34 -3.38 -19.07
C ASP A 102 2.27 -4.39 -17.91
N ILE A 103 3.31 -4.45 -17.06
CA ILE A 103 3.46 -5.41 -15.96
C ILE A 103 2.30 -5.37 -14.96
N LEU A 104 1.63 -4.22 -14.80
CA LEU A 104 0.48 -4.05 -13.92
C LEU A 104 -0.77 -4.75 -14.47
N ALA A 105 -0.84 -4.98 -15.78
CA ALA A 105 -1.93 -5.75 -16.40
C ALA A 105 -1.73 -7.27 -16.25
N ASN A 106 -0.63 -7.72 -15.64
CA ASN A 106 -0.43 -9.13 -15.32
C ASN A 106 -1.20 -9.48 -14.03
N GLY A 107 -2.52 -9.56 -14.13
CA GLY A 107 -3.40 -9.92 -13.03
C GLY A 107 -4.83 -10.16 -13.50
N GLU A 108 -5.53 -11.06 -12.82
CA GLU A 108 -6.91 -11.40 -13.14
C GLU A 108 -7.90 -10.34 -12.62
N ASP A 109 -7.54 -9.68 -11.51
CA ASP A 109 -8.38 -8.67 -10.84
C ASP A 109 -7.52 -7.49 -10.37
N TRP A 110 -7.85 -6.31 -10.90
CA TRP A 110 -7.22 -5.05 -10.53
C TRP A 110 -7.42 -4.71 -9.07
N TRP A 111 -8.64 -4.85 -8.54
CA TRP A 111 -8.98 -4.48 -7.17
C TRP A 111 -8.21 -5.32 -6.16
N LEU A 112 -8.08 -6.62 -6.44
CA LEU A 112 -7.24 -7.51 -5.65
C LEU A 112 -5.78 -7.12 -5.71
N THR A 113 -5.25 -6.87 -6.92
CA THR A 113 -3.84 -6.55 -7.11
C THR A 113 -3.46 -5.27 -6.36
N VAL A 114 -4.12 -4.16 -6.66
CA VAL A 114 -3.79 -2.86 -6.06
C VAL A 114 -4.21 -2.79 -4.59
N GLY A 115 -5.38 -3.33 -4.23
CA GLY A 115 -5.91 -3.29 -2.86
C GLY A 115 -5.03 -4.09 -1.91
N MET A 116 -4.62 -5.30 -2.31
CA MET A 116 -3.68 -6.10 -1.53
C MET A 116 -2.30 -5.44 -1.44
N HIS A 117 -1.78 -4.88 -2.54
CA HIS A 117 -0.49 -4.19 -2.54
C HIS A 117 -0.45 -3.09 -1.47
N GLU A 118 -1.45 -2.22 -1.46
CA GLU A 118 -1.57 -1.16 -0.45
C GLU A 118 -1.88 -1.69 0.95
N TYR A 119 -2.64 -2.79 1.06
CA TYR A 119 -2.89 -3.38 2.36
C TYR A 119 -1.61 -3.94 3.00
N ILE A 120 -0.77 -4.62 2.21
CA ILE A 120 0.52 -5.11 2.68
C ILE A 120 1.39 -3.94 3.14
N HIS A 121 1.44 -2.81 2.41
CA HIS A 121 2.13 -1.59 2.85
C HIS A 121 1.64 -1.14 4.23
N LEU A 122 0.32 -0.99 4.42
CA LEU A 122 -0.23 -0.54 5.70
C LEU A 122 0.09 -1.51 6.82
N ALA A 123 -0.11 -2.81 6.62
CA ALA A 123 0.10 -3.84 7.62
C ALA A 123 1.59 -3.99 7.98
N GLN A 124 2.49 -3.98 7.00
CA GLN A 124 3.95 -4.00 7.23
C GLN A 124 4.41 -2.76 7.98
N ILE A 125 4.08 -1.56 7.48
CA ILE A 125 4.62 -0.31 8.04
C ILE A 125 4.08 -0.07 9.45
N THR A 126 2.83 -0.45 9.71
CA THR A 126 2.23 -0.29 11.04
C THR A 126 2.52 -1.43 12.00
N LYS A 127 3.27 -2.46 11.57
CA LYS A 127 3.74 -3.48 12.49
C LYS A 127 4.70 -2.84 13.49
N ILE A 128 4.47 -3.10 14.77
CA ILE A 128 5.29 -2.57 15.85
C ILE A 128 5.28 -3.56 17.01
N ASP A 129 6.47 -3.93 17.47
CA ASP A 129 6.65 -4.72 18.68
C ASP A 129 6.73 -3.79 19.91
N ASP A 130 6.83 -4.35 21.12
CA ASP A 130 6.49 -3.68 22.39
C ASP A 130 7.12 -2.28 22.63
N GLU A 131 8.45 -2.13 22.51
CA GLU A 131 9.13 -0.89 22.93
C GLU A 131 8.81 0.34 22.05
N PRO A 132 8.86 0.25 20.71
CA PRO A 132 8.48 1.38 19.86
C PRO A 132 6.99 1.78 19.97
N ALA A 133 6.12 0.90 20.49
CA ALA A 133 4.69 1.17 20.65
C ALA A 133 4.41 2.34 21.62
N LEU A 134 5.25 2.53 22.66
CA LEU A 134 5.11 3.64 23.61
C LEU A 134 5.36 4.99 22.94
N LEU A 135 6.39 5.08 22.10
CA LEU A 135 6.71 6.31 21.37
C LEU A 135 5.58 6.65 20.39
N ARG A 136 5.09 5.66 19.64
CA ARG A 136 3.92 5.82 18.76
C ARG A 136 2.67 6.24 19.55
N PHE A 137 2.44 5.69 20.74
CA PHE A 137 1.31 6.10 21.59
C PHE A 137 1.39 7.58 21.99
N LEU A 138 2.58 8.06 22.35
CA LEU A 138 2.79 9.43 22.83
C LEU A 138 2.83 10.48 21.70
N PHE A 139 3.36 10.13 20.54
CA PHE A 139 3.65 11.09 19.46
C PHE A 139 2.92 10.80 18.14
N GLY A 140 2.14 9.73 18.07
CA GLY A 140 1.27 9.37 16.95
C GLY A 140 1.93 8.53 15.85
N ASN A 141 1.21 8.38 14.74
CA ASN A 141 1.53 7.46 13.64
C ASN A 141 2.78 7.83 12.82
N LEU A 142 3.49 8.91 13.13
CA LEU A 142 4.76 9.25 12.47
C LEU A 142 5.95 8.47 13.05
N LEU A 143 5.79 7.87 14.23
CA LEU A 143 6.86 7.13 14.90
C LEU A 143 6.79 5.62 14.69
N TYR A 144 6.21 5.17 13.58
CA TYR A 144 6.41 3.79 13.14
C TYR A 144 7.84 3.64 12.62
N PRO A 145 8.70 2.76 13.20
CA PRO A 145 10.06 2.56 12.73
C PRO A 145 10.10 2.14 11.26
N ASN A 146 9.12 1.32 10.85
CA ASN A 146 9.02 0.78 9.51
C ASN A 146 8.67 1.83 8.44
N LEU A 147 8.26 3.03 8.84
CA LEU A 147 8.05 4.16 7.93
C LEU A 147 9.37 4.63 7.27
N TYR A 148 10.51 4.28 7.88
CA TYR A 148 11.84 4.71 7.45
C TYR A 148 12.65 3.56 6.81
N GLN A 149 12.00 2.45 6.49
CA GLN A 149 12.66 1.34 5.80
C GLN A 149 13.04 1.72 4.36
N PRO A 150 14.15 1.17 3.81
CA PRO A 150 14.48 1.34 2.40
C PRO A 150 13.37 0.78 1.49
N ASN A 151 13.19 1.38 0.30
CA ASN A 151 12.14 0.96 -0.64
C ASN A 151 12.26 -0.51 -1.07
N TRP A 152 13.48 -1.07 -1.14
CA TRP A 152 13.66 -2.49 -1.43
C TRP A 152 13.07 -3.40 -0.35
N MET A 153 12.76 -2.90 0.85
CA MET A 153 12.04 -3.66 1.88
C MET A 153 10.53 -3.42 1.78
N SER A 154 10.09 -2.16 1.73
CA SER A 154 8.66 -1.83 1.72
C SER A 154 7.96 -2.29 0.44
N GLU A 155 8.54 -2.04 -0.73
CA GLU A 155 7.93 -2.39 -2.01
C GLU A 155 8.15 -3.86 -2.41
N ALA A 156 9.15 -4.50 -1.81
CA ALA A 156 9.45 -5.89 -2.16
C ALA A 156 8.46 -6.88 -1.59
N ILE A 157 8.06 -6.71 -0.32
CA ILE A 157 7.06 -7.60 0.28
C ILE A 157 5.70 -7.44 -0.39
N THR A 158 5.36 -6.23 -0.87
CA THR A 158 4.11 -6.02 -1.62
C THR A 158 4.16 -6.72 -2.97
N VAL A 159 5.24 -6.57 -3.74
CA VAL A 159 5.47 -7.27 -5.02
C VAL A 159 5.53 -8.78 -4.87
N TYR A 160 6.19 -9.27 -3.82
CA TYR A 160 6.21 -10.69 -3.50
C TYR A 160 4.81 -11.16 -3.14
N GLY A 161 4.15 -10.49 -2.20
CA GLY A 161 2.87 -10.92 -1.64
C GLY A 161 1.77 -10.97 -2.70
N GLU A 162 1.71 -9.97 -3.59
CA GLU A 162 0.75 -9.99 -4.69
C GLU A 162 0.99 -11.12 -5.69
N SER A 163 2.25 -11.54 -5.86
CA SER A 163 2.64 -12.61 -6.78
C SER A 163 2.54 -13.99 -6.14
N ALA A 164 2.67 -14.09 -4.82
CA ALA A 164 2.62 -15.34 -4.08
C ALA A 164 1.17 -15.80 -3.81
N LEU A 165 0.21 -14.86 -3.75
CA LEU A 165 -1.21 -15.22 -3.56
C LEU A 165 -1.78 -16.05 -4.72
N SER A 166 -1.40 -15.77 -5.96
CA SER A 166 -1.84 -16.51 -7.15
C SER A 166 -0.75 -16.56 -8.21
N LYS A 167 -0.51 -17.75 -8.78
CA LYS A 167 0.44 -17.96 -9.88
C LYS A 167 0.04 -17.24 -11.18
N PHE A 168 -1.19 -16.77 -11.28
CA PHE A 168 -1.73 -16.09 -12.45
C PHE A 168 -1.80 -14.56 -12.29
N SER A 169 -1.37 -14.02 -11.14
CA SER A 169 -1.40 -12.59 -10.85
C SER A 169 -0.07 -12.11 -10.26
N GLY A 170 0.14 -10.79 -10.24
CA GLY A 170 1.30 -10.16 -9.61
C GLY A 170 2.51 -10.03 -10.52
N ARG A 171 3.29 -8.98 -10.26
CA ARG A 171 4.36 -8.53 -11.17
C ARG A 171 5.46 -9.57 -11.39
N MET A 172 5.70 -10.48 -10.44
CA MET A 172 6.76 -11.49 -10.55
C MET A 172 6.40 -12.68 -11.43
N ASN A 173 5.10 -12.95 -11.64
CA ASN A 173 4.64 -14.07 -12.45
C ASN A 173 4.65 -13.75 -13.96
N GLY A 174 4.90 -12.49 -14.33
CA GLY A 174 5.23 -12.10 -15.70
C GLY A 174 6.68 -12.41 -16.08
N GLY A 175 6.97 -12.55 -17.38
CA GLY A 175 8.32 -12.91 -17.86
C GLY A 175 9.40 -11.84 -17.63
N THR A 176 9.03 -10.59 -17.34
CA THR A 176 9.95 -9.45 -17.28
C THR A 176 10.92 -9.52 -16.09
N TYR A 177 10.41 -9.75 -14.87
CA TYR A 177 11.24 -9.74 -13.67
C TYR A 177 12.24 -10.90 -13.67
N PRO A 178 11.84 -12.16 -13.94
CA PRO A 178 12.78 -13.28 -14.05
C PRO A 178 13.82 -13.08 -15.15
N ALA A 179 13.46 -12.50 -16.30
CA ALA A 179 14.40 -12.25 -17.40
C ALA A 179 15.49 -11.25 -17.00
N ILE A 180 15.13 -10.13 -16.36
CA ILE A 180 16.08 -9.12 -15.90
C ILE A 180 17.06 -9.71 -14.88
N ILE A 181 16.54 -10.39 -13.85
CA ILE A 181 17.36 -10.97 -12.78
C ILE A 181 18.27 -12.08 -13.32
N SER A 182 17.76 -12.94 -14.20
CA SER A 182 18.55 -14.00 -14.82
C SER A 182 19.70 -13.44 -15.67
N ALA A 183 19.44 -12.38 -16.44
CA ALA A 183 20.47 -11.73 -17.26
C ALA A 183 21.56 -11.08 -16.40
N LEU A 184 21.17 -10.29 -15.39
CA LEU A 184 22.12 -9.62 -14.49
C LEU A 184 22.95 -10.60 -13.67
N SER A 185 22.32 -11.67 -13.19
CA SER A 185 23.02 -12.75 -12.46
C SER A 185 24.06 -13.44 -13.34
N LYS A 186 23.69 -13.80 -14.58
CA LYS A 186 24.60 -14.44 -15.54
C LYS A 186 25.81 -13.57 -15.91
N GLU A 187 25.62 -12.25 -15.95
CA GLU A 187 26.69 -11.30 -16.23
C GLU A 187 27.50 -10.89 -14.99
N GLY A 188 27.14 -11.35 -13.79
CA GLY A 188 27.77 -10.93 -12.54
C GLY A 188 27.54 -9.45 -12.22
N LYS A 189 26.41 -8.88 -12.68
CA LYS A 189 26.06 -7.45 -12.56
C LYS A 189 24.87 -7.19 -11.64
N MET A 190 24.60 -8.09 -10.70
CA MET A 190 23.55 -7.86 -9.71
C MET A 190 23.84 -6.60 -8.90
N PRO A 191 22.85 -5.73 -8.68
CA PRO A 191 23.06 -4.53 -7.87
C PRO A 191 23.29 -4.88 -6.41
N SER A 192 23.99 -4.00 -5.68
CA SER A 192 24.01 -4.06 -4.22
C SER A 192 22.63 -3.66 -3.64
N LEU A 193 22.35 -4.01 -2.37
CA LEU A 193 21.12 -3.59 -1.69
C LEU A 193 20.91 -2.07 -1.72
N ALA A 194 22.00 -1.30 -1.57
CA ALA A 194 21.94 0.15 -1.65
C ALA A 194 21.55 0.65 -3.06
N GLN A 195 22.06 0.00 -4.11
CA GLN A 195 21.71 0.33 -5.49
C GLN A 195 20.28 -0.08 -5.85
N ALA A 196 19.82 -1.22 -5.32
CA ALA A 196 18.46 -1.72 -5.51
C ALA A 196 17.42 -0.93 -4.71
N GLY A 197 17.82 -0.22 -3.64
CA GLY A 197 16.94 0.61 -2.81
C GLY A 197 16.36 1.84 -3.53
N TYR A 198 16.85 2.19 -4.71
CA TYR A 198 16.43 3.37 -5.47
C TYR A 198 16.50 3.10 -6.97
N TYR A 199 16.01 4.01 -7.81
CA TYR A 199 16.25 3.97 -9.25
C TYR A 199 17.71 4.36 -9.56
N SER A 200 18.63 3.40 -9.46
CA SER A 200 20.05 3.61 -9.77
C SER A 200 20.31 3.65 -11.28
N GLN A 201 21.13 4.59 -11.73
CA GLN A 201 21.61 4.63 -13.12
C GLN A 201 22.49 3.43 -13.49
N SER A 202 23.15 2.80 -12.51
CA SER A 202 24.03 1.64 -12.77
C SER A 202 23.25 0.33 -12.97
N ALA A 203 21.99 0.28 -12.53
CA ALA A 203 21.13 -0.89 -12.62
C ALA A 203 19.65 -0.49 -12.81
N PRO A 204 19.32 0.27 -13.87
CA PRO A 204 18.02 0.94 -14.00
C PRO A 204 16.83 -0.03 -14.05
N LEU A 205 17.07 -1.24 -14.55
CA LEU A 205 16.05 -2.29 -14.69
C LEU A 205 15.88 -3.12 -13.41
N ALA A 206 16.82 -3.08 -12.46
CA ALA A 206 16.79 -3.85 -11.22
C ALA A 206 16.55 -2.93 -10.01
N ASN A 207 15.51 -2.10 -10.11
CA ASN A 207 15.05 -1.24 -9.03
C ASN A 207 14.41 -2.05 -7.89
N TYR A 208 13.93 -1.35 -6.86
CA TYR A 208 13.36 -1.94 -5.65
C TYR A 208 12.17 -2.87 -5.90
N TYR A 209 11.39 -2.69 -6.97
CA TYR A 209 10.33 -3.65 -7.33
C TYR A 209 10.93 -4.94 -7.91
N VAL A 210 11.77 -4.82 -8.94
CA VAL A 210 12.32 -5.98 -9.67
C VAL A 210 13.30 -6.76 -8.82
N TYR A 211 14.31 -6.08 -8.30
CA TYR A 211 15.31 -6.70 -7.42
C TYR A 211 14.69 -7.08 -6.09
N GLY A 212 13.98 -6.15 -5.44
CA GLY A 212 13.45 -6.37 -4.09
C GLY A 212 12.45 -7.52 -4.07
N GLY A 213 11.45 -7.53 -4.96
CA GLY A 213 10.49 -8.64 -5.06
C GLY A 213 11.18 -9.98 -5.33
N SER A 214 12.14 -10.02 -6.27
CA SER A 214 12.93 -11.22 -6.55
C SER A 214 13.80 -11.67 -5.36
N PHE A 215 14.30 -10.72 -4.57
CA PHE A 215 15.05 -11.01 -3.36
C PHE A 215 14.14 -11.57 -2.27
N TYR A 216 12.93 -11.04 -2.10
CA TYR A 216 11.94 -11.62 -1.19
C TYR A 216 11.52 -13.02 -1.61
N GLN A 217 11.34 -13.29 -2.91
CA GLN A 217 11.12 -14.66 -3.38
C GLN A 217 12.28 -15.59 -3.01
N TYR A 218 13.52 -15.15 -3.21
CA TYR A 218 14.69 -15.91 -2.76
C TYR A 218 14.66 -16.17 -1.24
N LEU A 219 14.30 -15.17 -0.43
CA LEU A 219 14.18 -15.32 1.02
C LEU A 219 13.09 -16.32 1.39
N ALA A 220 11.92 -16.27 0.74
CA ALA A 220 10.85 -17.24 0.97
C ALA A 220 11.29 -18.66 0.61
N ASP A 221 11.92 -18.84 -0.55
CA ASP A 221 12.37 -20.15 -1.04
C ASP A 221 13.49 -20.73 -0.16
N THR A 222 14.32 -19.88 0.44
CA THR A 222 15.50 -20.29 1.23
C THR A 222 15.21 -20.44 2.72
N TYR A 223 14.41 -19.53 3.29
CA TYR A 223 14.22 -19.40 4.74
C TYR A 223 12.77 -19.56 5.20
N GLY A 224 11.81 -19.60 4.27
CA GLY A 224 10.39 -19.67 4.56
C GLY A 224 9.73 -18.29 4.65
N GLN A 225 8.54 -18.16 4.04
CA GLN A 225 7.74 -16.93 4.05
C GLN A 225 7.34 -16.50 5.47
N GLU A 226 7.17 -17.45 6.38
CA GLU A 226 6.78 -17.21 7.78
C GLU A 226 7.79 -16.34 8.55
N LYS A 227 9.01 -16.19 8.03
CA LYS A 227 10.05 -15.34 8.58
C LYS A 227 9.93 -13.87 8.19
N PHE A 228 9.01 -13.49 7.31
CA PHE A 228 8.89 -12.08 6.92
C PHE A 228 8.40 -11.20 8.06
N SER A 229 7.47 -11.69 8.88
CA SER A 229 6.94 -10.95 10.03
C SER A 229 7.98 -10.51 11.06
N ILE A 230 9.17 -11.13 11.09
CA ILE A 230 10.28 -10.73 11.99
C ILE A 230 11.23 -9.70 11.36
N LEU A 231 11.04 -9.33 10.09
CA LEU A 231 11.83 -8.33 9.39
C LEU A 231 11.33 -6.89 9.63
N PHE A 232 10.15 -6.74 10.25
CA PHE A 232 9.45 -5.47 10.47
C PHE A 232 8.97 -5.35 11.92
#